data_AF-A0A1H8R3I3-F1
#
_entry.id   AF-A0A1H8R3I3-F1
#
_cell.length_a   1.000
_cell.length_b   1.000
_cell.length_c   1.000
_cell.angle_alpha   90.00
_cell.angle_beta   90.00
_cell.angle_gamma   90.00
#
_symmetry.space_group_name_H-M   'P 1'
#
loop_
_entity.id
_entity.type
_entity.pdbx_description
1 polymer ?
#
loop_
_entity_poly.entity_id
_entity_poly.type
_entity_poly.pdbx_seq_one_letter_code
_entity_poly.pdbx_strand_id
1 'polypeptide(L)' 'MKKALLLISIFLLPTFLQACSDEDDNQRCQAITKDGDQCKRNAEKGSIYCWQHKK' A
#
# COMPACT_ATOMS: atom_id res chain seq x y z
N MET A 1 38.55 -5.12 -37.43
CA MET A 1 38.16 -6.06 -36.38
C MET A 1 36.71 -5.78 -36.03
N LYS A 2 35.79 -6.49 -36.71
CA LYS A 2 34.35 -6.42 -36.48
C LYS A 2 34.04 -7.10 -35.14
N LYS A 3 32.89 -6.76 -34.51
CA LYS A 3 32.30 -7.25 -33.24
C LYS A 3 32.46 -6.18 -32.14
N ALA A 4 31.56 -5.21 -31.98
CA ALA A 4 30.13 -5.35 -31.64
C ALA A 4 29.91 -6.34 -30.50
N LEU A 5 29.03 -5.97 -29.57
CA LEU A 5 28.52 -6.79 -28.47
C LEU A 5 29.41 -6.85 -27.20
N LEU A 6 29.41 -5.77 -26.43
CA LEU A 6 29.19 -5.92 -24.98
C LEU A 6 28.00 -5.03 -24.61
N LEU A 7 26.84 -5.55 -25.00
CA LEU A 7 25.53 -5.13 -24.54
C LEU A 7 25.51 -5.24 -23.02
N ILE A 8 25.30 -4.12 -22.34
CA ILE A 8 24.18 -3.95 -21.40
C ILE A 8 23.92 -5.23 -20.56
N SER A 9 24.81 -5.55 -19.63
CA SER A 9 24.56 -6.59 -18.61
C SER A 9 23.76 -6.03 -17.42
N ILE A 10 22.77 -5.18 -17.71
CA ILE A 10 21.78 -4.67 -16.75
C ILE A 10 20.51 -5.55 -16.77
N PHE A 11 20.48 -6.61 -17.60
CA PHE A 11 19.32 -7.47 -17.83
C PHE A 11 19.15 -8.66 -16.86
N LEU A 12 19.80 -8.65 -15.68
CA LEU A 12 19.61 -9.69 -14.65
C LEU A 12 19.29 -9.14 -13.25
N LEU A 13 18.91 -7.87 -13.14
CA LEU A 13 18.04 -7.44 -12.06
C LEU A 13 16.93 -6.58 -12.67
N PRO A 14 15.84 -7.18 -13.18
CA PRO A 14 14.59 -6.46 -13.10
C PRO A 14 14.27 -6.42 -11.61
N THR A 15 14.77 -5.37 -10.97
CA THR A 15 14.06 -4.65 -9.93
C THR A 15 13.32 -5.57 -8.97
N PHE A 16 13.91 -5.76 -7.79
CA PHE A 16 13.17 -5.62 -6.53
C PHE A 16 12.38 -4.31 -6.60
N LEU A 17 11.31 -4.30 -7.40
CA LEU A 17 10.30 -3.27 -7.42
C LEU A 17 9.44 -3.68 -6.23
N GLN A 18 9.95 -3.34 -5.05
CA GLN A 18 9.10 -3.02 -3.93
C GLN A 18 8.15 -1.96 -4.47
N ALA A 19 6.99 -2.42 -4.95
CA ALA A 19 5.82 -1.59 -4.99
C ALA A 19 5.57 -1.23 -3.53
N CYS A 20 6.09 -0.09 -3.09
CA CYS A 20 5.48 0.63 -1.99
C CYS A 20 4.12 1.07 -2.53
N SER A 21 3.15 0.16 -2.48
CA SER A 21 1.75 0.56 -2.46
C SER A 21 1.57 1.32 -1.15
N ASP A 22 1.95 2.60 -1.18
CA ASP A 22 1.20 3.61 -0.44
C ASP A 22 -0.17 3.68 -1.12
N GLU A 23 -0.96 2.60 -0.97
CA GLU A 23 -2.40 2.73 -1.04
C GLU A 23 -2.72 3.67 0.12
N ASP A 24 -2.93 4.94 -0.22
CA ASP A 24 -3.74 5.87 0.58
C ASP A 24 -5.16 5.29 0.57
N ASP A 25 -5.27 4.16 1.25
CA ASP A 25 -6.48 3.47 1.56
C ASP A 25 -7.13 4.35 2.62
N ASN A 26 -7.77 5.42 2.14
CA ASN A 26 -8.69 6.24 2.90
C ASN A 26 -9.97 5.41 3.20
N GLN A 27 -9.75 4.20 3.70
CA GLN A 27 -10.74 3.19 3.97
C GLN A 27 -11.57 3.65 5.15
N ARG A 28 -12.88 3.53 5.02
CA ARG A 28 -13.80 3.88 6.09
C ARG A 28 -13.59 2.94 7.27
N CYS A 29 -13.63 3.48 8.48
CA CYS A 29 -13.53 2.70 9.72
C CYS A 29 -14.56 1.57 9.72
N GLN A 30 -14.10 0.36 10.01
CA GLN A 30 -14.94 -0.85 9.98
C GLN A 30 -15.69 -1.13 11.29
N ALA A 31 -15.55 -0.27 12.30
CA ALA A 31 -16.25 -0.43 13.57
C ALA A 31 -17.76 -0.15 13.44
N ILE A 32 -18.55 -0.91 14.19
CA ILE A 32 -19.98 -0.68 14.38
C ILE A 32 -20.18 0.14 15.65
N THR A 33 -20.92 1.24 15.52
CA THR A 33 -21.27 2.12 16.64
C THR A 33 -22.28 1.45 17.56
N LYS A 34 -22.50 2.01 18.75
CA LYS A 34 -23.53 1.51 19.68
C LYS A 34 -24.94 1.56 19.10
N ASP A 35 -25.16 2.46 18.14
CA ASP A 35 -26.42 2.63 17.44
C ASP A 35 -26.62 1.60 16.31
N GLY A 36 -25.63 0.74 16.05
CA GLY A 36 -25.68 -0.32 15.04
C GLY A 36 -25.17 0.10 13.65
N ASP A 37 -24.89 1.39 13.45
CA ASP A 37 -24.36 1.90 12.19
C ASP A 37 -22.84 1.75 12.07
N GLN A 38 -22.34 1.57 10.85
CA GLN A 38 -20.91 1.65 10.57
C GLN A 38 -20.37 3.05 10.86
N CYS A 39 -19.24 3.12 11.58
CA CYS A 39 -18.53 4.36 11.84
C CYS A 39 -18.29 5.16 10.54
N LYS A 40 -18.65 6.44 10.54
CA LYS A 40 -18.56 7.32 9.37
C LYS A 40 -17.16 7.92 9.15
N ARG A 41 -16.24 7.72 10.09
CA ARG A 41 -14.87 8.24 10.01
C ARG A 41 -13.96 7.33 9.19
N ASN A 42 -12.85 7.87 8.69
CA ASN A 42 -11.84 7.07 8.01
C ASN A 42 -10.94 6.37 9.02
N ALA A 43 -10.47 5.20 8.62
CA ALA A 43 -9.45 4.47 9.33
C ALA A 43 -8.12 5.22 9.26
N GLU A 44 -7.27 5.00 10.25
CA GLU A 44 -5.93 5.55 10.21
C GLU A 44 -5.01 4.72 9.33
N LYS A 45 -3.93 5.33 8.83
CA LYS A 45 -2.92 4.63 8.03
C LYS A 45 -2.42 3.38 8.76
N GLY A 46 -2.52 2.23 8.11
CA GLY A 46 -2.11 0.93 8.68
C GLY A 46 -3.09 0.32 9.69
N SER A 47 -4.29 0.89 9.84
CA SER A 47 -5.36 0.39 10.70
C SER A 47 -6.66 0.28 9.90
N ILE A 48 -7.55 -0.62 10.32
CA ILE A 48 -8.94 -0.68 9.83
C ILE A 48 -9.91 0.16 10.68
N TYR A 49 -9.40 0.80 11.73
CA TYR A 49 -10.15 1.58 12.69
C TYR A 49 -9.68 3.04 12.76
N CYS A 50 -10.61 3.94 13.08
CA CYS A 50 -10.30 5.34 13.37
C CYS A 50 -9.76 5.49 14.80
N TRP A 51 -9.23 6.68 15.11
CA TRP A 51 -8.69 7.03 16.42
C TRP A 51 -9.64 6.80 17.62
N GLN A 52 -10.96 6.82 17.41
CA GLN A 52 -11.94 6.54 18.48
C GLN A 52 -12.16 5.05 18.73
N HIS A 53 -11.85 4.22 17.74
CA HIS A 53 -12.02 2.76 17.79
C HIS A 53 -10.67 2.05 17.81
N LYS A 54 -9.61 2.76 18.21
CA LYS A 54 -8.36 2.14 18.66
C LYS A 54 -8.69 1.36 19.93
N LYS A 55 -8.45 0.05 19.93
CA LYS A 55 -8.43 -0.74 21.17
C LYS A 55 -7.33 -0.24 22.09
#